data_AF-A0A5S3VRT0-F1
#
_entry.id   AF-A0A5S3VRT0-F1
#
_cell.length_a   1.000
_cell.length_b   1.000
_cell.length_c   1.000
_cell.angle_alpha   90.00
_cell.angle_beta   90.00
_cell.angle_gamma   90.00
#
_symmetry.space_group_name_H-M   'P 1'
#
loop_
_entity.id
_entity.type
_entity.pdbx_description
1 polymer ?
#
loop_
_entity_poly.entity_id
_entity_poly.type
_entity_poly.pdbx_seq_one_letter_code
_entity_poly.pdbx_strand_id
1 'polypeptide(L)'
;LGVLVASGQLDSHAIADKEFYGELALNGELRTVTAILPSVIAAAKEGRTAYLPIGNDAVASLAADANRVAISCLRTAWLGLSGQQSLMF
;
A
#
# COMPACT_ATOMS: atom_id res chain seq x y z
N LEU A 1 -9.32 0.70 3.16
CA LEU A 1 -8.66 0.66 4.49
C LEU A 1 -9.41 1.48 5.53
N GLY A 2 -9.81 2.73 5.25
CA GLY A 2 -10.59 3.53 6.21
C GLY A 2 -11.82 2.82 6.78
N VAL A 3 -12.56 2.06 5.95
CA VAL A 3 -13.68 1.21 6.43
C VAL A 3 -13.23 0.16 7.43
N LEU A 4 -12.09 -0.51 7.21
CA LEU A 4 -11.56 -1.53 8.12
C LEU A 4 -11.10 -0.92 9.45
N VAL A 5 -10.56 0.31 9.41
CA VAL A 5 -10.18 1.04 10.63
C VAL A 5 -11.43 1.46 11.40
N ALA A 6 -12.41 2.05 10.71
CA ALA A 6 -13.66 2.49 11.31
C ALA A 6 -14.48 1.32 11.91
N SER A 7 -14.38 0.12 11.33
CA SER A 7 -15.03 -1.09 11.85
C SER A 7 -14.24 -1.81 12.94
N GLY A 8 -13.05 -1.33 13.31
CA GLY A 8 -12.18 -1.96 14.31
C GLY A 8 -11.48 -3.23 13.82
N GLN A 9 -11.52 -3.53 12.51
CA GLN A 9 -10.84 -4.67 11.89
C GLN A 9 -9.34 -4.40 11.66
N LEU A 10 -8.90 -3.13 11.75
CA LEU A 10 -7.51 -2.73 11.63
C LEU A 10 -7.21 -1.57 12.59
N ASP A 11 -6.09 -1.63 13.30
CA ASP A 11 -5.64 -0.52 14.14
C ASP A 11 -5.23 0.68 13.27
N SER A 12 -5.71 1.87 13.61
CA SER A 12 -5.28 3.12 12.99
C SER A 12 -3.76 3.35 13.04
N HIS A 13 -3.09 2.89 14.10
CA HIS A 13 -1.63 3.02 14.22
C HIS A 13 -0.89 2.18 13.18
N ALA A 14 -1.49 1.07 12.72
CA ALA A 14 -0.89 0.21 11.72
C ALA A 14 -0.72 0.88 10.35
N ILE A 15 -1.42 2.01 10.11
CA ILE A 15 -1.43 2.74 8.83
C ILE A 15 -0.90 4.18 8.92
N ALA A 16 -0.44 4.63 10.09
CA ALA A 16 -0.15 6.05 10.34
C ALA A 16 1.03 6.61 9.51
N ASP A 17 2.01 5.76 9.21
CA ASP A 17 3.25 6.06 8.48
C ASP A 17 3.23 5.53 7.04
N LYS A 18 2.03 5.23 6.51
CA LYS A 18 1.86 4.49 5.25
C LYS A 18 0.90 5.22 4.32
N GLU A 19 1.19 5.16 3.03
CA GLU A 19 0.29 5.61 1.98
C GLU A 19 -0.15 4.43 1.14
N PHE A 20 -1.39 4.48 0.63
CA PHE A 20 -2.01 3.37 -0.10
C PHE A 20 -2.54 3.87 -1.42
N TYR A 21 -2.07 3.26 -2.50
CA TYR A 21 -2.43 3.60 -3.88
C TYR A 21 -3.02 2.40 -4.59
N GLY A 22 -3.95 2.66 -5.51
CA GLY A 22 -4.62 1.62 -6.28
C GLY A 22 -6.14 1.75 -6.25
N GLU A 23 -6.78 1.07 -7.18
CA GLU A 23 -8.24 0.95 -7.21
C GLU A 23 -8.66 -0.41 -6.69
N LEU A 24 -9.60 -0.45 -5.76
CA LEU A 24 -10.11 -1.70 -5.21
C LEU A 24 -11.30 -2.20 -6.03
N ALA A 25 -11.15 -3.36 -6.66
CA ALA A 25 -12.25 -4.05 -7.32
C ALA A 25 -13.17 -4.71 -6.28
N LEU A 26 -14.42 -4.99 -6.68
CA LEU A 26 -15.43 -5.58 -5.79
C LEU A 26 -15.05 -6.99 -5.28
N ASN A 27 -14.27 -7.73 -6.06
CA ASN A 27 -13.70 -9.03 -5.67
C ASN A 27 -12.51 -8.91 -4.69
N GLY A 28 -12.10 -7.69 -4.34
CA GLY A 28 -11.00 -7.41 -3.43
C GLY A 28 -9.62 -7.30 -4.10
N GLU A 29 -9.51 -7.48 -5.41
CA GLU A 29 -8.26 -7.28 -6.15
C GLU A 29 -7.89 -5.80 -6.24
N LEU A 30 -6.59 -5.53 -6.22
CA LEU A 30 -6.06 -4.19 -6.35
C LEU A 30 -5.59 -3.94 -7.79
N ARG A 31 -6.21 -2.97 -8.45
CA ARG A 31 -5.91 -2.56 -9.83
C ARG A 31 -4.90 -1.43 -9.86
N THR A 32 -4.14 -1.39 -10.94
CA THR A 32 -3.13 -0.36 -11.18
C THR A 32 -3.76 1.01 -11.37
N VAL A 33 -3.01 2.03 -10.97
CA VAL A 33 -3.35 3.44 -11.23
C VAL A 33 -2.36 4.05 -12.21
N THR A 34 -2.81 5.08 -12.93
CA THR A 34 -1.93 5.87 -13.79
C THR A 34 -1.08 6.82 -12.95
N ALA A 35 0.09 7.20 -13.47
CA ALA A 35 0.97 8.19 -12.85
C ALA A 35 1.32 7.92 -11.37
N ILE A 36 1.72 6.68 -11.05
CA ILE A 36 2.09 6.29 -9.68
C ILE A 36 3.39 6.96 -9.17
N LEU A 37 4.33 7.27 -10.07
CA LEU A 37 5.69 7.71 -9.70
C LEU A 37 5.73 9.01 -8.88
N PRO A 38 5.04 10.10 -9.27
CA PRO A 38 5.01 11.32 -8.45
C PRO A 38 4.50 11.09 -7.03
N SER A 39 3.48 10.24 -6.86
CA SER A 39 2.92 9.91 -5.55
C SER A 39 3.94 9.17 -4.68
N VAL A 40 4.65 8.20 -5.26
CA VAL A 40 5.70 7.46 -4.55
C VAL A 40 6.87 8.37 -4.14
N ILE A 41 7.27 9.31 -5.02
CA ILE A 41 8.30 10.31 -4.68
C ILE A 41 7.83 11.21 -3.53
N ALA A 42 6.56 11.62 -3.53
CA ALA A 42 6.01 12.44 -2.45
C ALA A 42 5.98 11.66 -1.11
N ALA A 43 5.53 10.41 -1.13
CA ALA A 43 5.55 9.54 0.06
C ALA A 43 6.97 9.37 0.62
N ALA A 44 7.96 9.16 -0.25
CA ALA A 44 9.36 9.02 0.15
C ALA A 44 9.89 10.28 0.85
N LYS A 45 9.55 11.47 0.35
CA LYS A 45 9.94 12.76 0.96
C LYS A 45 9.37 12.95 2.36
N GLU A 46 8.17 12.41 2.61
CA GLU A 46 7.51 12.43 3.92
C GLU A 46 7.93 11.25 4.82
N GLY A 47 8.85 10.40 4.37
CA GLY A 47 9.30 9.22 5.12
C GLY A 47 8.23 8.13 5.26
N ARG A 48 7.25 8.10 4.37
CA ARG A 48 6.12 7.15 4.41
C ARG A 48 6.36 5.95 3.50
N THR A 49 5.82 4.81 3.90
CA THR A 49 5.89 3.57 3.11
C THR A 49 4.73 3.53 2.11
N ALA A 50 5.03 3.40 0.82
CA ALA A 50 4.05 3.37 -0.26
C ALA A 50 3.57 1.93 -0.53
N TYR A 51 2.32 1.63 -0.20
CA TYR A 51 1.63 0.41 -0.62
C TYR A 51 0.97 0.64 -1.96
N LEU A 52 1.27 -0.22 -2.93
CA LEU A 52 0.86 -0.01 -4.33
C LEU A 52 0.54 -1.33 -5.05
N PRO A 53 -0.19 -1.29 -6.17
CA PRO A 53 -0.51 -2.48 -6.95
C PRO A 53 0.74 -3.09 -7.58
N ILE A 54 0.86 -4.42 -7.62
CA ILE A 54 2.02 -5.11 -8.23
C ILE A 54 2.33 -4.60 -9.65
N GLY A 55 1.31 -4.33 -10.46
CA GLY A 55 1.51 -3.82 -11.83
C GLY A 55 2.10 -2.41 -11.91
N ASN A 56 2.10 -1.65 -10.81
CA ASN A 56 2.75 -0.34 -10.72
C ASN A 56 4.19 -0.41 -10.21
N ASP A 57 4.61 -1.56 -9.69
CA ASP A 57 5.84 -1.72 -8.93
C ASP A 57 7.10 -1.40 -9.75
N ALA A 58 7.10 -1.81 -11.02
CA ALA A 58 8.20 -1.55 -11.96
C ALA A 58 8.40 -0.06 -12.28
N VAL A 59 7.34 0.75 -12.26
CA VAL A 59 7.45 2.20 -12.44
C VAL A 59 7.79 2.88 -11.13
N ALA A 60 7.22 2.41 -10.02
CA ALA A 60 7.49 2.93 -8.69
C ALA A 60 8.94 2.72 -8.23
N SER A 61 9.62 1.65 -8.68
CA SER A 61 11.03 1.38 -8.35
C SER A 61 12.00 2.44 -8.89
N LEU A 62 11.57 3.29 -9.83
CA LEU A 62 12.37 4.41 -10.30
C LEU A 62 12.60 5.49 -9.23
N ALA A 63 11.76 5.51 -8.18
CA ALA A 63 11.99 6.31 -6.99
C ALA A 63 12.92 5.55 -6.03
N ALA A 64 14.23 5.71 -6.22
CA ALA A 64 15.26 4.92 -5.53
C ALA A 64 15.16 4.96 -3.99
N ASP A 65 14.78 6.10 -3.41
CA ASP A 65 14.71 6.29 -1.96
C ASP A 65 13.35 5.94 -1.34
N ALA A 66 12.40 5.44 -2.14
CA ALA A 66 11.06 5.13 -1.65
C ALA A 66 11.00 3.77 -0.96
N ASN A 67 10.52 3.73 0.29
CA ASN A 67 10.06 2.48 0.88
C ASN A 67 8.70 2.10 0.27
N ARG A 68 8.60 0.91 -0.31
CA ARG A 68 7.42 0.50 -1.10
C ARG A 68 7.11 -0.97 -0.91
N VAL A 69 5.81 -1.28 -0.89
CA VAL A 69 5.27 -2.63 -0.73
C VAL A 69 4.26 -2.89 -1.84
N ALA A 70 4.56 -3.87 -2.70
CA ALA A 70 3.69 -4.29 -3.79
C ALA A 70 2.66 -5.32 -3.29
N ILE A 71 1.38 -5.08 -3.56
CA ILE A 71 0.28 -5.96 -3.13
C ILE A 71 -0.70 -6.23 -4.29
N SER A 72 -1.35 -7.38 -4.27
CA SER A 72 -2.31 -7.81 -5.31
C SER A 72 -3.77 -7.65 -4.89
N CYS A 73 -4.06 -7.63 -3.59
CA CYS A 73 -5.44 -7.56 -3.09
C CYS A 73 -5.54 -6.98 -1.68
N LEU A 74 -6.74 -6.56 -1.28
CA LEU A 74 -7.01 -6.01 0.05
C LEU A 74 -6.63 -6.97 1.18
N ARG A 75 -6.77 -8.29 0.96
CA ARG A 75 -6.41 -9.31 1.95
C ARG A 75 -4.91 -9.27 2.26
N THR A 76 -4.05 -9.16 1.25
CA THR A 76 -2.60 -9.07 1.46
C THR A 76 -2.20 -7.79 2.19
N ALA A 77 -2.87 -6.68 1.91
CA ALA A 77 -2.70 -5.45 2.67
C ALA A 77 -3.08 -5.65 4.15
N TRP A 78 -4.27 -6.22 4.41
CA TRP A 78 -4.74 -6.45 5.76
C TRP A 78 -3.83 -7.39 6.54
N LEU A 79 -3.39 -8.51 5.96
CA LEU A 79 -2.47 -9.47 6.60
C LEU A 79 -1.14 -8.84 7.02
N GLY A 80 -0.57 -8.00 6.14
CA GLY A 80 0.70 -7.31 6.44
C GLY A 80 0.55 -6.23 7.52
N LEU A 81 -0.62 -5.58 7.59
CA LEU A 81 -0.88 -4.49 8.55
C LEU A 81 -1.40 -4.99 9.90
N SER A 82 -2.09 -6.13 9.95
CA SER A 82 -2.64 -6.70 11.18
C SER A 82 -1.58 -7.38 12.06
N GLY A 83 -0.31 -7.38 11.63
CA GLY A 83 0.77 -8.06 12.34
C GLY A 83 0.65 -9.59 12.31
N GLN A 84 -0.24 -10.15 11.48
CA GLN A 84 -0.50 -11.59 11.43
C GLN A 84 0.45 -12.36 10.51
N GLN A 85 1.29 -11.69 9.72
CA GLN A 85 2.45 -12.33 9.08
C GLN A 85 3.48 -11.29 8.61
N SER A 86 4.77 -11.53 8.87
CA SER A 86 5.85 -10.77 8.22
C SER A 86 5.78 -11.06 6.72
N LEU A 87 5.47 -10.05 5.91
CA LEU A 87 5.66 -10.16 4.46
C LEU A 87 7.15 -10.44 4.25
N MET A 88 7.48 -11.68 3.87
CA MET A 88 8.83 -12.05 3.47
C MET A 88 9.12 -11.29 2.17
N PHE A 89 10.04 -10.34 2.25
CA PHE A 89 10.57 -9.57 1.14
C PHE A 89 11.64 -10.39 0.39
#